data_AF-A0A535B1B0-F1
#
_entry.id   AF-A0A535B1B0-F1
#
_cell.length_a   1.000
_cell.length_b   1.000
_cell.length_c   1.000
_cell.angle_alpha   90.00
_cell.angle_beta   90.00
_cell.angle_gamma   90.00
#
_symmetry.space_group_name_H-M   'P 1'
#
loop_
_entity.id
_entity.type
_entity.pdbx_description
1 polymer ?
#
loop_
_entity_poly.entity_id
_entity_poly.type
_entity_poly.pdbx_seq_one_letter_code
_entity_poly.pdbx_strand_id
1 'polypeptide(L)'
;MNTFDLRCSDSEFRLHCGDPTPPHLTLIKVRYTSDDISGLELKGRAKRGGSLTTAKLDSLPEILRALGHYVDSKGGRLVRICNGDVALDSSLIMLEYETRHRQVRREDFSITSIYKHAQNMHHERSRISLDIRWA
;
A
#
# COMPACT_ATOMS: atom_id res chain seq x y z
N MET A 1 7.42 12.97 -3.54
CA MET A 1 7.41 11.56 -3.12
C MET A 1 8.50 10.85 -3.91
N ASN A 2 9.38 10.06 -3.27
CA ASN A 2 10.43 9.34 -3.98
C ASN A 2 9.82 8.26 -4.87
N THR A 3 10.46 7.98 -6.01
CA THR A 3 10.01 6.93 -6.93
C THR A 3 10.16 5.55 -6.30
N PHE A 4 9.11 4.73 -6.42
CA PHE A 4 9.11 3.33 -6.03
C PHE A 4 8.33 2.45 -7.02
N ASP A 5 8.66 1.17 -7.02
CA ASP A 5 7.98 0.10 -7.74
C ASP A 5 7.92 -1.12 -6.81
N LEU A 6 6.73 -1.38 -6.27
CA LEU A 6 6.42 -2.55 -5.45
C LEU A 6 5.74 -3.59 -6.34
N ARG A 7 6.34 -4.78 -6.45
CA ARG A 7 5.78 -5.91 -7.19
C ARG A 7 5.50 -7.07 -6.26
N CYS A 8 4.42 -7.78 -6.55
CA CYS A 8 3.98 -8.98 -5.85
C CYS A 8 3.93 -10.13 -6.86
N SER A 9 4.67 -11.20 -6.58
CA SER A 9 4.62 -12.45 -7.35
C SER A 9 4.64 -13.60 -6.37
N ASP A 10 3.75 -14.57 -6.56
CA ASP A 10 3.69 -15.79 -5.77
C ASP A 10 3.61 -15.52 -4.25
N SER A 11 4.72 -15.62 -3.54
CA SER A 11 4.84 -15.40 -2.08
C SER A 11 5.90 -14.36 -1.71
N GLU A 12 6.37 -13.60 -2.70
CA GLU A 12 7.42 -12.58 -2.55
C GLU A 12 6.92 -11.19 -2.92
N PHE A 13 7.38 -10.21 -2.13
CA PHE A 13 7.22 -8.79 -2.41
C PHE A 13 8.58 -8.19 -2.73
N ARG A 14 8.68 -7.50 -3.87
CA ARG A 14 9.91 -6.85 -4.33
C ARG A 14 9.67 -5.36 -4.39
N LEU A 15 10.41 -4.60 -3.60
CA LEU A 15 10.38 -3.15 -3.59
C LEU A 15 11.65 -2.62 -4.24
N HIS A 16 11.49 -1.82 -5.28
CA HIS A 16 12.55 -1.01 -5.85
C HIS A 16 12.28 0.46 -5.52
N CYS A 17 13.29 1.18 -5.03
CA CYS A 17 13.19 2.62 -4.83
C CYS A 17 14.54 3.30 -5.04
N GLY A 18 14.52 4.57 -5.42
CA GLY A 18 15.74 5.38 -5.49
C GLY A 18 16.33 5.60 -4.09
N ASP A 19 17.66 5.57 -4.00
CA ASP A 19 18.38 5.91 -2.77
C ASP A 19 17.92 7.30 -2.27
N PRO A 20 17.40 7.41 -1.02
CA PRO A 20 17.00 8.69 -0.47
C PRO A 20 18.19 9.61 -0.16
N THR A 21 19.43 9.09 -0.19
CA THR A 21 20.65 9.85 0.08
C THR A 21 21.28 10.35 -1.23
N PRO A 22 21.55 11.67 -1.37
CA PRO A 22 22.33 12.20 -2.48
C PRO A 22 23.68 11.47 -2.59
N PRO A 23 24.16 11.09 -3.79
CA PRO A 23 23.74 11.57 -5.11
C PRO A 23 22.58 10.81 -5.77
N HIS A 24 21.80 10.01 -5.04
CA HIS A 24 20.64 9.26 -5.56
C HIS A 24 20.98 8.29 -6.71
N LEU A 25 22.23 7.82 -6.77
CA LEU A 25 22.73 7.01 -7.88
C LEU A 25 22.37 5.52 -7.75
N THR A 26 21.89 5.09 -6.59
CA THR A 26 21.70 3.66 -6.29
C THR A 26 20.22 3.30 -6.28
N LEU A 27 19.88 2.24 -7.01
CA LEU A 27 18.57 1.60 -6.91
C LEU A 27 18.58 0.65 -5.71
N ILE A 28 17.81 0.95 -4.68
CA ILE A 28 17.61 0.05 -3.55
C ILE A 28 16.63 -1.03 -4.00
N LYS A 29 17.02 -2.29 -3.85
CA LYS A 29 16.18 -3.46 -4.11
C LYS A 29 16.01 -4.25 -2.82
N VAL A 30 14.77 -4.33 -2.34
CA VAL A 30 14.43 -5.11 -1.15
C VAL A 30 13.47 -6.22 -1.54
N ARG A 31 13.70 -7.41 -0.99
CA ARG A 31 12.83 -8.56 -1.15
C ARG A 31 12.30 -8.98 0.21
N TYR A 32 11.00 -9.19 0.29
CA TYR A 32 10.31 -9.68 1.47
C TYR A 32 9.57 -10.97 1.15
N THR A 33 9.74 -11.96 2.01
CA THR A 33 8.90 -13.16 2.03
C THR A 33 7.58 -12.90 2.75
N SER A 34 6.64 -13.83 2.65
CA SER A 34 5.39 -13.75 3.40
C SER A 34 5.61 -13.74 4.92
N ASP A 35 6.65 -14.43 5.41
CA ASP A 35 7.03 -14.43 6.83
C ASP A 35 7.60 -13.07 7.25
N ASP A 36 8.41 -12.44 6.40
CA ASP A 36 8.92 -11.08 6.65
C ASP A 36 7.77 -10.08 6.76
N ILE A 37 6.79 -10.15 5.86
CA ILE A 37 5.60 -9.29 5.89
C ILE A 37 4.78 -9.52 7.17
N SER A 38 4.59 -10.78 7.56
CA SER A 38 3.88 -11.13 8.79
C SER A 38 4.61 -10.58 10.03
N GLY A 39 5.94 -10.70 10.07
CA GLY A 39 6.77 -10.12 11.12
C GLY A 39 6.73 -8.59 11.15
N LEU A 40 6.73 -7.94 9.99
CA LEU A 40 6.59 -6.48 9.87
C LEU A 40 5.23 -6.01 10.36
N GLU A 41 4.16 -6.71 10.04
CA GLU A 41 2.82 -6.35 10.49
C GLU A 41 2.68 -6.50 12.01
N LEU A 42 3.23 -7.57 12.61
CA LEU A 42 3.23 -7.76 14.06
C LEU A 42 3.97 -6.62 14.76
N LYS A 43 5.19 -6.29 14.31
CA LYS A 43 5.99 -5.16 14.82
C LYS A 43 5.26 -3.83 14.62
N GLY A 44 4.60 -3.68 13.47
CA GLY A 44 3.82 -2.51 13.12
C GLY A 44 2.64 -2.32 14.08
N ARG A 45 1.88 -3.39 14.39
CA ARG A 45 0.77 -3.35 15.34
C ARG A 45 1.23 -2.91 16.72
N ALA A 46 2.32 -3.47 17.22
CA ALA A 46 2.87 -3.13 18.53
C ALA A 46 3.29 -1.65 18.64
N LYS A 47 3.78 -1.04 17.55
CA LYS A 47 4.20 0.38 17.52
C LYS A 47 3.05 1.37 17.34
N ARG A 48 1.87 0.94 16.86
CA ARG A 48 0.73 1.82 16.58
C ARG A 48 -0.05 2.12 17.87
N GLY A 49 0.49 3.03 18.68
CA GLY A 49 -0.24 3.64 19.79
C GLY A 49 -1.35 4.57 19.30
N GLY A 50 -2.60 4.08 19.34
CA GLY A 50 -3.85 4.83 19.58
C GLY A 50 -4.37 5.90 18.60
N SER A 51 -3.54 6.63 17.84
CA SER A 51 -4.05 7.75 17.02
C SER A 51 -3.34 7.91 15.67
N LEU A 52 -4.17 7.92 14.62
CA LEU A 52 -3.80 8.24 13.25
C LEU A 52 -3.97 9.75 13.06
N THR A 53 -2.87 10.46 12.81
CA THR A 53 -2.91 11.88 12.45
C THR A 53 -3.03 12.04 10.94
N THR A 54 -3.61 13.14 10.45
CA THR A 54 -3.75 13.42 9.02
C THR A 54 -2.42 13.36 8.26
N ALA A 55 -1.32 13.82 8.88
CA ALA A 55 0.02 13.72 8.29
C ALA A 55 0.53 12.27 8.10
N LYS A 56 -0.04 11.28 8.80
CA LYS A 56 0.26 9.85 8.56
C LYS A 56 -0.52 9.29 7.37
N LEU A 57 -1.63 9.91 6.96
CA LEU A 57 -2.46 9.42 5.85
C LEU A 57 -1.75 9.52 4.49
N ASP A 58 -0.86 10.51 4.35
CA ASP A 58 -0.05 10.68 3.13
C ASP A 58 1.27 9.89 3.20
N SER A 59 1.49 9.11 4.26
CA SER A 59 2.69 8.30 4.39
C SER A 59 2.62 7.08 3.47
N LEU A 60 3.75 6.69 2.86
CA LEU A 60 3.82 5.50 2.01
C LEU A 60 3.22 4.24 2.67
N PRO A 61 3.48 3.92 3.97
CA PRO A 61 2.83 2.79 4.61
C PRO A 61 1.30 2.87 4.61
N GLU A 62 0.73 4.06 4.73
CA GLU A 62 -0.72 4.25 4.79
C GLU A 62 -1.35 4.22 3.40
N ILE A 63 -0.68 4.82 2.41
CA ILE A 63 -0.99 4.67 0.98
C ILE A 63 -1.05 3.19 0.61
N LEU A 64 -0.02 2.41 0.96
CA LEU A 64 0.06 0.99 0.66
C LEU A 64 -1.06 0.20 1.36
N ARG A 65 -1.42 0.56 2.60
CA ARG A 65 -2.56 -0.06 3.30
C ARG A 65 -3.89 0.24 2.63
N ALA A 66 -4.13 1.50 2.26
CA ALA A 66 -5.37 1.91 1.61
C ALA A 66 -5.55 1.21 0.26
N LEU A 67 -4.49 1.12 -0.54
CA LEU A 67 -4.51 0.39 -1.82
C LEU A 67 -4.65 -1.12 -1.62
N GLY A 68 -3.98 -1.70 -0.63
CA GLY A 68 -4.17 -3.12 -0.26
C GLY A 68 -5.62 -3.41 0.11
N HIS A 69 -6.20 -2.59 0.98
CA HIS A 69 -7.61 -2.69 1.36
C HIS A 69 -8.55 -2.54 0.15
N TYR A 70 -8.25 -1.62 -0.77
CA TYR A 70 -9.01 -1.46 -2.00
C TYR A 70 -8.99 -2.76 -2.84
N VAL A 71 -7.82 -3.36 -3.05
CA VAL A 71 -7.70 -4.63 -3.77
C VAL A 71 -8.47 -5.75 -3.06
N ASP A 72 -8.35 -5.85 -1.74
CA ASP A 72 -9.08 -6.82 -0.92
C ASP A 72 -10.60 -6.66 -1.07
N SER A 73 -11.11 -5.42 -1.08
CA SER A 73 -12.53 -5.11 -1.27
C SER A 73 -13.06 -5.55 -2.66
N LYS A 74 -12.18 -5.60 -3.67
CA LYS A 74 -12.49 -6.15 -5.00
C LYS A 74 -12.34 -7.66 -5.06
N GLY A 75 -11.93 -8.30 -3.97
CA GLY A 75 -11.58 -9.71 -3.90
C GLY A 75 -10.41 -10.07 -4.82
N GLY A 76 -9.55 -9.10 -5.13
CA GLY A 76 -8.43 -9.25 -6.04
C GLY A 76 -7.14 -9.65 -5.34
N ARG A 77 -6.08 -9.81 -6.13
CA ARG A 77 -4.72 -10.08 -5.69
C ARG A 77 -3.79 -9.01 -6.23
N LEU A 78 -3.01 -8.39 -5.35
CA LEU A 78 -2.09 -7.34 -5.75
C LEU A 78 -1.02 -7.89 -6.70
N VAL A 79 -0.73 -7.15 -7.78
CA VAL A 79 0.35 -7.45 -8.73
C VAL A 79 1.44 -6.39 -8.64
N ARG A 80 1.10 -5.10 -8.69
CA ARG A 80 2.09 -4.02 -8.68
C ARG A 80 1.52 -2.68 -8.19
N ILE A 81 2.38 -1.88 -7.56
CA ILE A 81 2.13 -0.47 -7.22
C ILE A 81 3.37 0.34 -7.62
N CYS A 82 3.21 1.40 -8.43
CA CYS A 82 4.33 2.27 -8.77
C CYS A 82 3.93 3.72 -9.02
N ASN A 83 4.86 4.67 -8.80
CA ASN A 83 4.63 6.11 -8.96
C ASN A 83 5.69 6.81 -9.84
N GLY A 84 6.50 6.07 -10.58
CA GLY A 84 7.50 6.63 -11.49
C GLY A 84 7.63 5.86 -12.79
N ASP A 85 6.54 5.24 -13.23
CA ASP A 85 6.45 4.74 -14.60
C ASP A 85 6.34 5.95 -15.54
N VAL A 86 7.13 5.95 -16.62
CA VAL A 86 7.36 7.08 -17.53
C VAL A 86 6.06 7.55 -18.20
N ALA A 87 5.06 6.68 -18.28
CA ALA A 87 3.74 6.98 -18.81
C ALA A 87 2.78 7.65 -17.79
N LEU A 88 3.16 7.78 -16.53
CA LEU A 88 2.34 8.41 -15.49
C LEU A 88 2.70 9.88 -15.26
N ASP A 89 1.67 10.69 -15.06
CA ASP A 89 1.82 11.98 -14.38
C ASP A 89 2.49 11.73 -13.02
N SER A 90 3.49 12.54 -12.69
CA SER A 90 4.29 12.43 -11.46
C SER A 90 3.47 12.54 -10.16
N SER A 91 2.20 12.94 -10.27
CA SER A 91 1.24 13.05 -9.17
C SER A 91 0.36 11.80 -8.95
N LEU A 92 0.50 10.77 -9.80
CA LEU A 92 -0.33 9.57 -9.80
C LEU A 92 0.42 8.34 -9.31
N ILE A 93 -0.33 7.39 -8.76
CA ILE A 93 0.13 6.07 -8.34
C ILE A 93 -0.66 5.03 -9.13
N MET A 94 0.05 4.23 -9.92
CA MET A 94 -0.53 3.09 -10.62
C MET A 94 -0.69 1.91 -9.67
N LEU A 95 -1.85 1.25 -9.76
CA LEU A 95 -2.18 -0.01 -9.11
C LEU A 95 -2.54 -1.05 -10.19
N GLU A 96 -1.84 -2.17 -10.17
CA GLU A 96 -2.17 -3.37 -10.93
C GLU A 96 -2.58 -4.49 -9.98
N TYR A 97 -3.70 -5.14 -10.29
CA TYR A 97 -4.21 -6.27 -9.52
C TYR A 97 -4.94 -7.27 -10.41
N GLU A 98 -4.89 -8.53 -10.01
CA GLU A 98 -5.64 -9.62 -10.63
C GLU A 98 -7.00 -9.77 -9.93
N THR A 99 -8.09 -9.77 -10.69
CA THR A 99 -9.43 -10.06 -10.14
C THR A 99 -9.64 -11.55 -9.94
N ARG A 100 -10.71 -11.95 -9.23
CA ARG A 100 -11.11 -13.37 -9.08
C ARG A 100 -11.25 -14.11 -10.41
N HIS A 101 -11.54 -13.40 -11.50
CA HIS A 101 -11.69 -13.96 -12.84
C HIS A 101 -10.36 -14.03 -13.61
N ARG A 102 -9.22 -13.88 -12.94
CA ARG A 102 -7.87 -13.83 -13.55
C ARG A 102 -7.70 -12.72 -14.59
N GLN A 103 -8.50 -11.67 -14.49
CA GLN A 103 -8.34 -10.49 -15.31
C GLN A 103 -7.43 -9.52 -14.57
N VAL A 104 -6.34 -9.11 -15.22
CA VAL A 104 -5.50 -8.03 -14.74
C VAL A 104 -6.22 -6.70 -14.99
N ARG A 105 -6.29 -5.87 -13.95
CA ARG A 105 -6.79 -4.51 -13.97
C ARG A 105 -5.63 -3.58 -13.64
N ARG A 106 -5.59 -2.44 -14.32
CA ARG A 106 -4.66 -1.34 -14.08
C ARG A 106 -5.48 -0.09 -13.86
N GLU A 107 -5.24 0.58 -12.75
CA GLU A 107 -5.94 1.79 -12.32
C GLU A 107 -4.93 2.80 -11.80
N ASP A 108 -5.10 4.07 -12.18
CA ASP A 108 -4.25 5.16 -11.72
C ASP A 108 -4.98 5.99 -10.67
N PHE A 109 -4.30 6.23 -9.54
CA PHE A 109 -4.86 6.91 -8.39
C PHE A 109 -4.12 8.22 -8.11
N SER A 110 -4.88 9.29 -7.92
CA SER A 110 -4.36 10.49 -7.27
C SER A 110 -4.21 10.26 -5.76
N ILE A 111 -3.32 11.03 -5.13
CA ILE A 111 -3.18 11.06 -3.67
C ILE A 111 -4.52 11.39 -2.98
N THR A 112 -5.31 12.30 -3.56
CA THR A 112 -6.64 12.67 -3.02
C THR A 112 -7.63 11.52 -3.04
N SER A 113 -7.62 10.66 -4.07
CA SER A 113 -8.45 9.46 -4.13
C SER A 113 -7.99 8.41 -3.11
N ILE A 114 -6.67 8.22 -2.96
CA ILE A 114 -6.10 7.31 -1.96
C ILE A 114 -6.46 7.76 -0.55
N TYR A 115 -6.42 9.05 -0.27
CA TYR A 115 -6.83 9.61 1.01
C TYR A 115 -8.28 9.24 1.36
N LYS A 116 -9.20 9.34 0.40
CA LYS A 116 -10.60 8.91 0.59
C LYS A 116 -10.70 7.41 0.89
N HIS A 117 -9.93 6.57 0.19
CA HIS A 117 -9.89 5.13 0.47
C HIS A 117 -9.34 4.84 1.87
N ALA A 118 -8.31 5.57 2.31
CA ALA A 118 -7.76 5.43 3.65
C ALA A 118 -8.80 5.80 4.72
N GLN A 119 -9.54 6.92 4.54
CA GLN A 119 -10.62 7.30 5.44
C GLN A 119 -11.70 6.21 5.53
N ASN A 120 -12.16 5.68 4.40
CA ASN A 120 -13.15 4.60 4.37
C ASN A 120 -12.66 3.35 5.11
N MET A 121 -11.43 2.92 4.85
CA MET A 121 -10.79 1.79 5.55
C MET A 121 -10.78 2.00 7.08
N HIS A 122 -10.47 3.20 7.56
CA HIS A 122 -10.46 3.50 9.00
C HIS A 122 -11.87 3.57 9.59
N HIS A 123 -12.84 4.10 8.86
CA HIS A 123 -14.24 4.08 9.27
C HIS A 123 -14.76 2.66 9.42
N GLU A 124 -14.48 1.77 8.47
CA GLU A 124 -14.86 0.35 8.51
C GLU A 124 -14.24 -0.36 9.72
N ARG A 125 -12.93 -0.17 9.95
CA ARG A 125 -12.23 -0.77 11.11
C ARG A 125 -12.75 -0.26 12.45
N SER A 126 -13.10 1.03 12.53
CA SER A 126 -13.65 1.61 13.75
C SER A 126 -15.02 1.01 14.09
N ARG A 127 -15.86 0.76 13.08
CA ARG A 127 -17.17 0.10 13.25
C ARG A 127 -17.02 -1.34 13.72
N ILE A 128 -16.15 -2.12 13.08
CA ILE A 128 -15.87 -3.51 13.50
C ILE A 128 -15.35 -3.57 14.94
N SER A 129 -14.51 -2.61 15.35
CA SER A 129 -13.99 -2.55 16.72
C SER A 129 -15.07 -2.20 17.77
N LEU A 130 -16.12 -1.49 17.36
CA LEU A 130 -17.26 -1.16 18.22
C LEU A 130 -18.18 -2.37 18.40
N ASP A 131 -18.46 -3.11 17.32
CA ASP A 131 -19.36 -4.26 17.35
C ASP A 131 -18.81 -5.43 18.20
N ILE A 132 -17.48 -5.63 18.21
CA ILE A 132 -16.82 -6.66 19.04
C ILE A 132 -16.83 -6.30 20.55
N ARG A 133 -17.04 -5.03 20.91
CA ARG A 133 -17.09 -4.60 22.33
C ARG A 133 -18.46 -4.81 22.99
N TRP A 134 -19.48 -5.20 22.24
CA TRP A 134 -20.85 -5.38 22.73
C TRP A 134 -21.44 -6.77 22.40
N ALA A 135 -20.62 -7.71 21.95
CA ALA A 135 -20.96 -9.12 21.75
C ALA A 135 -20.24 -10.00 22.78
#